data_AF-A0A7W0N8J0-F1
#
_entry.id   AF-A0A7W0N8J0-F1
#
_cell.length_a   1.000
_cell.length_b   1.000
_cell.length_c   1.000
_cell.angle_alpha   90.00
_cell.angle_beta   90.00
_cell.angle_gamma   90.00
#
_symmetry.space_group_name_H-M   'P 1'
#
loop_
_entity.id
_entity.type
_entity.pdbx_description
1 polymer ?
#
loop_
_entity_poly.entity_id
_entity_poly.type
_entity_poly.pdbx_seq_one_letter_code
_entity_poly.pdbx_strand_id
1 'polypeptide(L)'
;MKCLSIFAFFLVLFLSSDAFSATKIWDGGGADVNWATAANWVGDVPPVVNDDLVFPEAAAKQTNNNNLGLLTTFRSVKIDGGAYTISGNALRLTNGLTVTGGTHTINTIVNLGAAQTFVFGENSFTTLAVVVLLNFPLTIEGGEGLFLIGVISGSGNIIKNGLGFGLVAAASNFSGAVNINNGLLIIDANIPGSPVTVNGLPVSESGGTAVLGTGIIGTTNVVSGGIGAGSITAPTGVLTVQGNLSVGSNGTVIIKIESGASGVQADNIKVNGTVTLSNATLFALSESDENPALGQSFEIITNDGTDPIAGTFANLPEGATFSTEFGLTFRITYRGGDGNDVVITRVNRAEFDFDGDGKSDVSVFRPSNGTWYEMLSGSGTFAGQQFGEASDKITPVDFDGDNKTDVAVFRPSNGTWYQLRSSNNTFFAVQFGASGDIPVPNDFDGDNRADVAVFRPSNGTWYQLRSSGNQQFAQQFGQNGDQPLIGDFDGDGIGDLGVFRNGFWYLFESLNRSTRAVQFGNPTDKPIPADFDGDRKTDIAAVRADSSANQSNFFVLRSSDGRFAGTTWGFASDIPAVADYDGDGRADVAVFRPSNGTWYLLRTTLGFTSVSFGQSGDKPIPSAFVLGRALSTF
;
A
#
# COMPACT_ATOMS: atom_id res chain seq x y z
N MET A 1 3.35 86.90 44.87
CA MET A 1 2.44 87.90 44.28
C MET A 1 2.26 87.59 42.81
N LYS A 2 1.02 87.79 42.33
CA LYS A 2 0.52 87.73 40.96
C LYS A 2 1.52 88.21 39.90
N CYS A 3 1.60 87.58 38.72
CA CYS A 3 0.80 87.97 37.56
C CYS A 3 1.06 87.07 36.35
N LEU A 4 0.05 87.05 35.49
CA LEU A 4 -0.21 86.23 34.32
C LEU A 4 0.59 86.69 33.08
N SER A 5 1.01 85.76 32.21
CA SER A 5 1.24 86.02 30.79
C SER A 5 1.13 84.70 30.00
N ILE A 6 0.06 84.59 29.22
CA ILE A 6 -0.19 83.56 28.21
C ILE A 6 0.70 83.85 27.00
N PHE A 7 1.45 82.86 26.52
CA PHE A 7 1.98 82.83 25.15
C PHE A 7 1.79 81.42 24.57
N ALA A 8 1.18 81.39 23.38
CA ALA A 8 0.74 80.20 22.67
C ALA A 8 1.92 79.35 22.17
N PHE A 9 1.86 78.05 22.38
CA PHE A 9 2.72 77.06 21.75
C PHE A 9 2.05 76.57 20.46
N PHE A 10 2.67 76.84 19.32
CA PHE A 10 2.34 76.19 18.05
C PHE A 10 2.87 74.75 18.10
N LEU A 11 1.98 73.77 18.27
CA LEU A 11 2.30 72.36 18.08
C LEU A 11 2.21 72.05 16.58
N VAL A 12 3.36 71.96 15.91
CA VAL A 12 3.44 71.37 14.57
C VAL A 12 3.28 69.86 14.74
N LEU A 13 2.07 69.37 14.52
CA LEU A 13 1.77 67.94 14.45
C LEU A 13 2.33 67.43 13.10
N PHE A 14 3.49 66.79 13.11
CA PHE A 14 3.89 65.91 12.01
C PHE A 14 2.97 64.68 12.06
N LEU A 15 1.85 64.73 11.33
CA LEU A 15 1.13 63.52 10.96
C LEU A 15 2.01 62.78 9.95
N SER A 16 2.74 61.75 10.39
CA SER A 16 3.04 60.65 9.48
C SER A 16 1.70 60.09 9.05
N SER A 17 1.34 60.25 7.79
CA SER A 17 0.21 59.54 7.21
C SER A 17 0.57 58.05 7.19
N ASP A 18 0.29 57.34 8.28
CA ASP A 18 0.04 55.91 8.18
C ASP A 18 -1.21 55.78 7.32
N ALA A 19 -1.02 55.69 6.01
CA ALA A 19 -2.10 55.42 5.08
C ALA A 19 -2.75 54.11 5.51
N PHE A 20 -4.01 54.19 5.95
CA PHE A 20 -4.81 53.02 6.24
C PHE A 20 -4.80 52.11 5.00
N SER A 21 -4.44 50.84 5.19
CA SER A 21 -4.59 49.81 4.17
C SER A 21 -6.01 49.82 3.61
N ALA A 22 -6.18 50.01 2.31
CA ALA A 22 -7.47 49.86 1.66
C ALA A 22 -7.59 48.47 1.02
N THR A 23 -8.82 47.97 0.90
CA THR A 23 -9.10 46.80 0.06
C THR A 23 -9.40 47.25 -1.36
N LYS A 24 -8.70 46.68 -2.34
CA LYS A 24 -8.83 46.96 -3.76
C LYS A 24 -9.38 45.72 -4.45
N ILE A 25 -10.55 45.86 -5.06
CA ILE A 25 -11.26 44.75 -5.70
C ILE A 25 -11.10 44.89 -7.20
N TRP A 26 -10.54 43.88 -7.83
CA TRP A 26 -10.41 43.81 -9.28
C TRP A 26 -11.78 43.52 -9.91
N ASP A 27 -12.21 44.35 -10.86
CA ASP A 27 -13.42 44.11 -11.65
C ASP A 27 -13.12 43.92 -13.15
N GLY A 28 -11.95 44.33 -13.62
CA GLY A 28 -11.54 44.23 -15.02
C GLY A 28 -12.39 45.07 -15.98
N GLY A 29 -13.03 46.14 -15.49
CA GLY A 29 -13.97 46.98 -16.26
C GLY A 29 -13.33 47.89 -17.33
N GLY A 30 -12.02 48.10 -17.30
CA GLY A 30 -11.30 48.99 -18.21
C GLY A 30 -11.06 48.41 -19.60
N ALA A 31 -10.43 49.20 -20.48
CA ALA A 31 -10.15 48.77 -21.86
C ALA A 31 -8.98 47.77 -21.97
N ASP A 32 -8.05 47.79 -21.01
CA ASP A 32 -6.86 46.94 -20.96
C ASP A 32 -6.94 45.92 -19.80
N VAL A 33 -5.81 45.33 -19.44
CA VAL A 33 -5.69 44.34 -18.35
C VAL A 33 -4.69 44.79 -17.27
N ASN A 34 -4.36 46.08 -17.23
CA ASN A 34 -3.27 46.62 -16.41
C ASN A 34 -3.74 47.03 -15.00
N TRP A 35 -2.95 46.73 -13.97
CA TRP A 35 -3.25 47.12 -12.60
C TRP A 35 -3.18 48.63 -12.36
N ALA A 36 -2.39 49.39 -13.13
CA ALA A 36 -2.33 50.85 -13.04
C ALA A 36 -3.58 51.56 -13.62
N THR A 37 -4.39 50.85 -14.40
CA THR A 37 -5.59 51.42 -15.02
C THR A 37 -6.73 51.45 -14.00
N ALA A 38 -7.10 52.65 -13.56
CA ALA A 38 -8.16 52.92 -12.59
C ALA A 38 -9.44 52.11 -12.84
N ALA A 39 -9.93 52.13 -14.09
CA ALA A 39 -11.20 51.49 -14.48
C ALA A 39 -11.22 49.95 -14.39
N ASN A 40 -10.10 49.29 -14.07
CA ASN A 40 -10.06 47.85 -13.80
C ASN A 40 -10.29 47.50 -12.32
N TRP A 41 -10.50 48.51 -11.48
CA TRP A 41 -10.70 48.36 -10.04
C TRP A 41 -12.02 49.00 -9.63
N VAL A 42 -12.73 48.33 -8.73
CA VAL A 42 -13.97 48.85 -8.15
C VAL A 42 -13.73 50.22 -7.54
N GLY A 43 -14.51 51.21 -7.97
CA GLY A 43 -14.40 52.60 -7.53
C GLY A 43 -13.38 53.43 -8.31
N ASP A 44 -12.84 52.90 -9.42
CA ASP A 44 -11.93 53.59 -10.34
C ASP A 44 -10.66 54.13 -9.66
N VAL A 45 -10.08 53.36 -8.72
CA VAL A 45 -8.84 53.73 -8.03
C VAL A 45 -7.85 52.56 -8.06
N PRO A 46 -6.69 52.70 -8.72
CA PRO A 46 -5.68 51.64 -8.75
C PRO A 46 -5.09 51.41 -7.35
N PRO A 47 -4.55 50.21 -7.08
CA PRO A 47 -3.96 49.88 -5.80
C PRO A 47 -2.62 50.57 -5.62
N VAL A 48 -2.30 50.84 -4.35
CA VAL A 48 -1.02 51.43 -3.93
C VAL A 48 -0.32 50.54 -2.90
N VAL A 49 0.86 50.98 -2.45
CA VAL A 49 1.63 50.28 -1.43
C VAL A 49 0.78 50.05 -0.17
N ASN A 50 0.88 48.84 0.39
CA ASN A 50 0.19 48.34 1.59
C ASN A 50 -1.31 48.08 1.45
N ASP A 51 -1.89 48.16 0.24
CA ASP A 51 -3.27 47.73 0.03
C ASP A 51 -3.43 46.20 0.10
N ASP A 52 -4.65 45.75 0.41
CA ASP A 52 -5.11 44.37 0.27
C ASP A 52 -5.80 44.20 -1.09
N LEU A 53 -5.42 43.18 -1.86
CA LEU A 53 -5.95 42.95 -3.20
C LEU A 53 -6.94 41.79 -3.21
N VAL A 54 -8.10 41.96 -3.85
CA VAL A 54 -9.14 40.94 -3.98
C VAL A 54 -9.48 40.72 -5.44
N PHE A 55 -9.45 39.47 -5.87
CA PHE A 55 -9.77 38.99 -7.21
C PHE A 55 -11.01 38.08 -7.15
N PRO A 56 -12.23 38.63 -7.35
CA PRO A 56 -13.47 37.88 -7.22
C PRO A 56 -13.78 37.04 -8.47
N GLU A 57 -14.45 35.90 -8.34
CA GLU A 57 -14.91 35.09 -9.48
C GLU A 57 -15.68 35.90 -10.54
N ALA A 58 -16.47 36.88 -10.11
CA ALA A 58 -17.32 37.67 -11.00
C ALA A 58 -16.61 38.77 -11.82
N ALA A 59 -15.29 38.93 -11.72
CA ALA A 59 -14.58 39.96 -12.48
C ALA A 59 -14.70 39.73 -14.00
N ALA A 60 -14.87 40.81 -14.76
CA ALA A 60 -15.06 40.76 -16.21
C ALA A 60 -13.83 40.24 -16.97
N LYS A 61 -12.63 40.40 -16.39
CA LYS A 61 -11.38 39.91 -16.95
C LYS A 61 -10.57 39.20 -15.88
N GLN A 62 -10.32 37.91 -16.04
CA GLN A 62 -9.51 37.13 -15.08
C GLN A 62 -8.05 36.97 -15.51
N THR A 63 -7.70 37.39 -16.73
CA THR A 63 -6.30 37.58 -17.14
C THR A 63 -5.91 39.03 -16.88
N ASN A 64 -4.86 39.25 -16.07
CA ASN A 64 -4.41 40.58 -15.70
C ASN A 64 -2.88 40.71 -15.63
N ASN A 65 -2.41 41.96 -15.69
CA ASN A 65 -1.01 42.33 -15.77
C ASN A 65 -0.68 43.38 -14.70
N ASN A 66 0.10 42.98 -13.70
CA ASN A 66 0.69 43.89 -12.73
C ASN A 66 1.77 44.75 -13.42
N ASN A 67 1.40 45.96 -13.84
CA ASN A 67 2.34 46.92 -14.41
C ASN A 67 2.71 48.06 -13.43
N LEU A 68 2.47 47.87 -12.13
CA LEU A 68 2.88 48.82 -11.09
C LEU A 68 4.39 48.75 -10.86
N GLY A 69 4.93 49.61 -10.00
CA GLY A 69 6.36 49.64 -9.68
C GLY A 69 6.88 48.24 -9.30
N LEU A 70 8.11 47.93 -9.74
CA LEU A 70 8.76 46.66 -9.41
C LEU A 70 8.83 46.49 -7.89
N LEU A 71 8.43 45.31 -7.40
CA LEU A 71 8.37 44.98 -5.96
C LEU A 71 7.46 45.91 -5.14
N THR A 72 6.39 46.44 -5.76
CA THR A 72 5.32 47.10 -4.99
C THR A 72 4.85 46.17 -3.89
N THR A 73 4.80 46.70 -2.66
CA THR A 73 4.46 45.92 -1.47
C THR A 73 2.96 45.99 -1.25
N PHE A 74 2.31 44.83 -1.20
CA PHE A 74 0.92 44.68 -0.83
C PHE A 74 0.83 43.96 0.52
N ARG A 75 -0.27 44.17 1.22
CA ARG A 75 -0.55 43.41 2.45
C ARG A 75 -0.93 42.00 2.08
N SER A 76 -2.08 41.79 1.47
CA SER A 76 -2.53 40.47 1.07
C SER A 76 -3.00 40.41 -0.39
N VAL A 77 -3.06 39.19 -0.92
CA VAL A 77 -3.78 38.87 -2.15
C VAL A 77 -4.81 37.80 -1.82
N LYS A 78 -6.06 38.02 -2.24
CA LYS A 78 -7.15 37.06 -2.11
C LYS A 78 -7.75 36.77 -3.48
N ILE A 79 -7.90 35.50 -3.83
CA ILE A 79 -8.55 35.04 -5.06
C ILE A 79 -9.76 34.19 -4.66
N ASP A 80 -10.95 34.68 -5.00
CA ASP A 80 -12.23 34.11 -4.59
C ASP A 80 -12.91 33.42 -5.78
N GLY A 81 -12.30 32.35 -6.32
CA GLY A 81 -12.86 31.55 -7.43
C GLY A 81 -12.40 31.96 -8.83
N GLY A 82 -12.97 31.29 -9.85
CA GLY A 82 -12.69 31.55 -11.27
C GLY A 82 -11.38 30.96 -11.80
N ALA A 83 -10.87 31.55 -12.87
CA ALA A 83 -9.69 31.09 -13.61
C ALA A 83 -8.65 32.21 -13.84
N TYR A 84 -8.11 32.77 -12.76
CA TYR A 84 -7.16 33.88 -12.83
C TYR A 84 -5.79 33.54 -13.42
N THR A 85 -5.31 34.39 -14.32
CA THR A 85 -3.90 34.45 -14.75
C THR A 85 -3.34 35.82 -14.41
N ILE A 86 -2.46 35.89 -13.40
CA ILE A 86 -1.82 37.12 -12.91
C ILE A 86 -0.39 37.14 -13.41
N SER A 87 -0.04 38.09 -14.27
CA SER A 87 1.32 38.25 -14.83
C SER A 87 1.92 39.61 -14.51
N GLY A 88 3.16 39.87 -14.95
CA GLY A 88 3.77 41.20 -14.93
C GLY A 88 4.88 41.34 -13.89
N ASN A 89 5.01 42.54 -13.32
CA ASN A 89 6.06 42.90 -12.39
C ASN A 89 5.97 42.11 -11.08
N ALA A 90 7.15 41.82 -10.51
CA ALA A 90 7.28 41.19 -9.20
C ALA A 90 6.57 42.00 -8.12
N LEU A 91 6.00 41.31 -7.13
CA LEU A 91 5.32 41.92 -5.99
C LEU A 91 5.91 41.43 -4.67
N ARG A 92 5.68 42.18 -3.59
CA ARG A 92 6.05 41.79 -2.23
C ARG A 92 4.80 41.66 -1.36
N LEU A 93 4.64 40.56 -0.63
CA LEU A 93 3.53 40.33 0.30
C LEU A 93 3.98 40.45 1.77
N THR A 94 3.08 40.94 2.61
CA THR A 94 3.32 41.11 4.06
C THR A 94 2.25 40.51 4.95
N ASN A 95 1.13 40.05 4.39
CA ASN A 95 -0.01 39.45 5.09
C ASN A 95 -0.73 38.36 4.26
N GLY A 96 0.02 37.56 3.50
CA GLY A 96 -0.42 36.28 2.96
C GLY A 96 -1.07 36.32 1.57
N LEU A 97 -1.32 35.10 1.07
CA LEU A 97 -2.08 34.80 -0.13
C LEU A 97 -3.23 33.86 0.28
N THR A 98 -4.45 34.12 -0.17
CA THR A 98 -5.60 33.25 0.09
C THR A 98 -6.30 32.93 -1.22
N VAL A 99 -6.51 31.65 -1.49
CA VAL A 99 -7.26 31.15 -2.64
C VAL A 99 -8.39 30.29 -2.11
N THR A 100 -9.64 30.60 -2.44
CA THR A 100 -10.79 29.87 -1.88
C THR A 100 -11.38 28.81 -2.81
N GLY A 101 -10.94 28.72 -4.06
CA GLY A 101 -11.42 27.78 -5.08
C GLY A 101 -11.00 28.23 -6.47
N GLY A 102 -11.12 27.38 -7.48
CA GLY A 102 -10.82 27.73 -8.88
C GLY A 102 -9.42 27.30 -9.34
N THR A 103 -9.04 27.68 -10.57
CA THR A 103 -7.76 27.28 -11.18
C THR A 103 -6.95 28.51 -11.57
N HIS A 104 -5.78 28.70 -10.97
CA HIS A 104 -5.04 29.95 -11.05
C HIS A 104 -3.60 29.77 -11.47
N THR A 105 -3.11 30.73 -12.23
CA THR A 105 -1.70 30.88 -12.57
C THR A 105 -1.22 32.26 -12.14
N ILE A 106 -0.38 32.31 -11.11
CA ILE A 106 0.34 33.51 -10.68
C ILE A 106 1.72 33.45 -11.34
N ASN A 107 1.79 33.99 -12.55
CA ASN A 107 2.96 34.07 -13.40
C ASN A 107 3.77 35.35 -13.15
N THR A 108 4.00 35.68 -11.89
CA THR A 108 4.90 36.74 -11.45
C THR A 108 5.70 36.26 -10.25
N ILE A 109 6.79 36.97 -9.93
CA ILE A 109 7.59 36.69 -8.75
C ILE A 109 6.86 37.22 -7.51
N VAL A 110 6.68 36.36 -6.51
CA VAL A 110 6.13 36.72 -5.20
C VAL A 110 7.25 36.72 -4.16
N ASN A 111 7.62 37.90 -3.68
CA ASN A 111 8.61 38.06 -2.60
C ASN A 111 7.91 38.13 -1.24
N LEU A 112 8.45 37.44 -0.24
CA LEU A 112 7.98 37.58 1.14
C LEU A 112 8.66 38.78 1.81
N GLY A 113 7.87 39.71 2.35
CA GLY A 113 8.34 40.86 3.12
C GLY A 113 8.30 40.67 4.64
N ALA A 114 7.68 39.59 5.10
CA ALA A 114 7.57 39.15 6.49
C ALA A 114 7.28 37.63 6.50
N ALA A 115 7.16 37.00 7.67
CA ALA A 115 6.59 35.66 7.76
C ALA A 115 5.19 35.63 7.13
N GLN A 116 4.93 34.71 6.19
CA GLN A 116 3.66 34.67 5.45
C GLN A 116 2.93 33.35 5.65
N THR A 117 1.59 33.41 5.58
CA THR A 117 0.74 32.23 5.42
C THR A 117 0.05 32.29 4.07
N PHE A 118 0.21 31.23 3.27
CA PHE A 118 -0.55 31.00 2.04
C PHE A 118 -1.62 29.96 2.32
N VAL A 119 -2.86 30.26 1.96
CA VAL A 119 -4.03 29.42 2.24
C VAL A 119 -4.67 28.98 0.93
N PHE A 120 -4.77 27.67 0.72
CA PHE A 120 -5.42 27.08 -0.46
C PHE A 120 -6.66 26.28 -0.02
N GLY A 121 -7.84 26.81 -0.36
CA GLY A 121 -9.13 26.20 -0.05
C GLY A 121 -9.41 24.96 -0.90
N GLU A 122 -10.46 24.24 -0.54
CA GLU A 122 -10.94 23.08 -1.30
C GLU A 122 -11.24 23.46 -2.76
N ASN A 123 -11.08 22.50 -3.67
CA ASN A 123 -11.32 22.69 -5.11
C ASN A 123 -10.52 23.85 -5.73
N SER A 124 -9.36 24.19 -5.14
CA SER A 124 -8.42 25.14 -5.72
C SER A 124 -7.22 24.43 -6.34
N PHE A 125 -6.73 24.95 -7.47
CA PHE A 125 -5.44 24.61 -8.06
C PHE A 125 -4.70 25.90 -8.36
N THR A 126 -3.55 26.12 -7.73
CA THR A 126 -2.76 27.36 -7.93
C THR A 126 -1.33 27.06 -8.34
N THR A 127 -0.93 27.56 -9.51
CA THR A 127 0.47 27.59 -9.93
C THR A 127 1.09 28.94 -9.58
N LEU A 128 2.18 28.94 -8.81
CA LEU A 128 3.04 30.08 -8.49
C LEU A 128 4.34 29.93 -9.27
N ALA A 129 4.63 30.86 -10.19
CA ALA A 129 5.82 30.74 -11.03
C ALA A 129 7.12 30.81 -10.20
N VAL A 130 7.26 31.83 -9.35
CA VAL A 130 8.44 32.00 -8.49
C VAL A 130 8.02 32.54 -7.12
N VAL A 131 8.52 31.90 -6.05
CA VAL A 131 8.37 32.38 -4.68
C VAL A 131 9.75 32.62 -4.06
N VAL A 132 9.99 33.83 -3.58
CA VAL A 132 11.27 34.24 -2.97
C VAL A 132 11.04 34.48 -1.49
N LEU A 133 11.54 33.58 -0.65
CA LEU A 133 11.32 33.62 0.80
C LEU A 133 12.22 34.64 1.50
N LEU A 134 13.32 35.06 0.86
CA LEU A 134 14.40 35.79 1.53
C LEU A 134 14.84 35.01 2.77
N ASN A 135 14.61 35.52 3.98
CA ASN A 135 14.83 34.83 5.25
C ASN A 135 13.54 34.60 6.05
N PHE A 136 12.37 34.83 5.43
CA PHE A 136 11.09 34.72 6.09
C PHE A 136 10.44 33.36 5.88
N PRO A 137 9.81 32.78 6.93
CA PRO A 137 9.11 31.52 6.77
C PRO A 137 7.84 31.69 5.92
N LEU A 138 7.55 30.65 5.14
CA LEU A 138 6.31 30.44 4.43
C LEU A 138 5.54 29.30 5.08
N THR A 139 4.42 29.63 5.71
CA THR A 139 3.45 28.64 6.16
C THR A 139 2.42 28.40 5.05
N ILE A 140 2.11 27.15 4.77
CA ILE A 140 1.11 26.74 3.78
C ILE A 140 -0.01 25.99 4.51
N GLU A 141 -1.21 26.53 4.43
CA GLU A 141 -2.42 26.10 5.12
C GLU A 141 -3.59 25.91 4.15
N GLY A 142 -4.73 25.47 4.67
CA GLY A 142 -5.98 25.31 3.93
C GLY A 142 -6.51 23.87 3.93
N GLY A 143 -7.58 23.68 3.15
CA GLY A 143 -8.22 22.38 2.95
C GLY A 143 -7.47 21.54 1.93
N GLU A 144 -8.19 20.80 1.09
CA GLU A 144 -7.62 19.89 0.08
C GLU A 144 -7.14 20.60 -1.21
N GLY A 145 -6.85 21.90 -1.14
CA GLY A 145 -6.35 22.68 -2.28
C GLY A 145 -5.00 22.20 -2.80
N LEU A 146 -4.82 22.28 -4.11
CA LEU A 146 -3.59 21.94 -4.82
C LEU A 146 -2.75 23.20 -5.09
N PHE A 147 -1.44 23.11 -4.89
CA PHE A 147 -0.53 24.17 -5.31
C PHE A 147 0.75 23.63 -5.96
N LEU A 148 1.29 24.43 -6.88
CA LEU A 148 2.58 24.18 -7.53
C LEU A 148 3.44 25.43 -7.39
N ILE A 149 4.66 25.29 -6.87
CA ILE A 149 5.69 26.33 -6.91
C ILE A 149 6.69 25.94 -7.99
N GLY A 150 6.78 26.76 -9.04
CA GLY A 150 7.71 26.56 -10.14
C GLY A 150 9.16 26.65 -9.68
N VAL A 151 9.54 27.79 -9.09
CA VAL A 151 10.87 28.00 -8.51
C VAL A 151 10.75 28.58 -7.10
N ILE A 152 11.43 27.95 -6.14
CA ILE A 152 11.60 28.48 -4.79
C ILE A 152 13.03 28.96 -4.52
N SER A 153 13.21 30.01 -3.71
CA SER A 153 14.54 30.53 -3.36
C SER A 153 14.58 31.21 -1.99
N GLY A 154 15.78 31.35 -1.42
CA GLY A 154 16.01 31.97 -0.13
C GLY A 154 16.27 30.98 1.01
N SER A 155 16.50 31.50 2.21
CA SER A 155 16.82 30.74 3.42
C SER A 155 15.66 30.63 4.41
N GLY A 156 14.49 31.20 4.09
CA GLY A 156 13.30 31.08 4.91
C GLY A 156 12.73 29.66 4.91
N ASN A 157 12.13 29.24 6.01
CA ASN A 157 11.59 27.87 6.14
C ASN A 157 10.27 27.69 5.39
N ILE A 158 9.98 26.48 4.95
CA ILE A 158 8.65 26.05 4.51
C ILE A 158 8.00 25.27 5.66
N ILE A 159 6.76 25.60 5.99
CA ILE A 159 5.94 24.91 6.99
C ILE A 159 4.62 24.53 6.34
N LYS A 160 4.37 23.24 6.14
CA LYS A 160 3.19 22.72 5.45
C LYS A 160 2.22 22.10 6.47
N ASN A 161 1.08 22.77 6.69
CA ASN A 161 0.07 22.44 7.70
C ASN A 161 -1.32 22.09 7.10
N GLY A 162 -1.60 22.46 5.84
CA GLY A 162 -2.88 22.15 5.18
C GLY A 162 -3.01 20.69 4.74
N LEU A 163 -4.24 20.19 4.57
CA LEU A 163 -4.50 18.80 4.14
C LEU A 163 -4.16 18.55 2.66
N GLY A 164 -4.25 19.60 1.84
CA GLY A 164 -4.05 19.53 0.41
C GLY A 164 -2.64 19.16 -0.03
N PHE A 165 -2.48 19.07 -1.33
CA PHE A 165 -1.27 18.59 -1.99
C PHE A 165 -0.44 19.74 -2.55
N GLY A 166 0.88 19.64 -2.42
CA GLY A 166 1.83 20.61 -2.95
C GLY A 166 2.91 20.01 -3.83
N LEU A 167 3.39 20.75 -4.81
CA LEU A 167 4.61 20.44 -5.57
C LEU A 167 5.58 21.63 -5.54
N VAL A 168 6.85 21.36 -5.26
CA VAL A 168 7.98 22.27 -5.50
C VAL A 168 8.81 21.71 -6.64
N ALA A 169 8.68 22.32 -7.82
CA ALA A 169 9.25 21.79 -9.06
C ALA A 169 10.75 22.08 -9.21
N ALA A 170 11.19 23.27 -8.80
CA ALA A 170 12.60 23.65 -8.86
C ALA A 170 12.98 24.59 -7.72
N ALA A 171 14.28 24.70 -7.47
CA ALA A 171 14.84 25.59 -6.48
C ALA A 171 16.07 26.33 -7.02
N SER A 172 16.29 27.55 -6.53
CA SER A 172 17.46 28.37 -6.83
C SER A 172 18.02 28.92 -5.53
N ASN A 173 19.14 28.35 -5.05
CA ASN A 173 19.76 28.71 -3.77
C ASN A 173 18.78 28.69 -2.58
N PHE A 174 17.84 27.73 -2.59
CA PHE A 174 17.00 27.50 -1.42
C PHE A 174 17.78 26.73 -0.36
N SER A 175 17.71 27.18 0.89
CA SER A 175 18.44 26.56 2.00
C SER A 175 17.66 26.55 3.32
N GLY A 176 16.37 26.90 3.29
CA GLY A 176 15.51 26.86 4.46
C GLY A 176 15.13 25.44 4.83
N ALA A 177 14.73 25.22 6.09
CA ALA A 177 14.19 23.93 6.52
C ALA A 177 12.77 23.72 5.94
N VAL A 178 12.42 22.46 5.66
CA VAL A 178 11.08 22.06 5.21
C VAL A 178 10.42 21.21 6.29
N ASN A 179 9.31 21.69 6.84
CA ASN A 179 8.57 20.99 7.90
C ASN A 179 7.18 20.65 7.39
N ILE A 180 6.83 19.38 7.37
CA ILE A 180 5.55 18.88 6.84
C ILE A 180 4.78 18.27 8.00
N ASN A 181 3.76 18.99 8.43
CA ASN A 181 2.90 18.62 9.56
C ASN A 181 1.55 18.05 9.09
N ASN A 182 1.16 18.31 7.84
CA ASN A 182 -0.06 17.75 7.26
C ASN A 182 -0.05 17.70 5.72
N GLY A 183 -0.82 16.77 5.16
CA GLY A 183 -0.97 16.56 3.72
C GLY A 183 0.33 16.13 3.01
N LEU A 184 0.32 16.20 1.69
CA LEU A 184 1.44 15.76 0.85
C LEU A 184 2.22 16.96 0.28
N LEU A 185 3.55 16.86 0.30
CA LEU A 185 4.45 17.76 -0.42
C LEU A 185 5.40 16.96 -1.32
N ILE A 186 5.32 17.16 -2.63
CA ILE A 186 6.28 16.64 -3.60
C ILE A 186 7.41 17.64 -3.81
N ILE A 187 8.64 17.15 -3.76
CA ILE A 187 9.86 17.94 -3.97
C ILE A 187 10.64 17.32 -5.13
N ASP A 188 10.42 17.86 -6.33
CA ASP A 188 11.24 17.55 -7.52
C ASP A 188 12.45 18.48 -7.64
N ALA A 189 12.51 19.50 -6.78
CA ALA A 189 13.61 20.44 -6.71
C ALA A 189 14.87 19.85 -6.06
N ASN A 190 16.03 20.41 -6.44
CA ASN A 190 17.32 20.11 -5.79
C ASN A 190 17.61 21.12 -4.67
N ILE A 191 17.42 20.69 -3.43
CA ILE A 191 17.60 21.42 -2.17
C ILE A 191 18.50 20.63 -1.17
N PRO A 192 19.71 20.20 -1.57
CA PRO A 192 20.56 19.30 -0.77
C PRO A 192 20.97 19.85 0.62
N GLY A 193 20.94 21.17 0.81
CA GLY A 193 21.26 21.81 2.09
C GLY A 193 20.05 22.03 3.00
N SER A 194 18.84 21.69 2.55
CA SER A 194 17.59 21.95 3.26
C SER A 194 17.15 20.71 4.05
N PRO A 195 17.20 20.74 5.39
CA PRO A 195 16.72 19.62 6.18
C PRO A 195 15.20 19.48 6.05
N VAL A 196 14.71 18.24 6.04
CA VAL A 196 13.29 17.89 5.93
C VAL A 196 12.83 17.19 7.20
N THR A 197 11.69 17.60 7.75
CA THR A 197 11.05 16.91 8.87
C THR A 197 9.58 16.64 8.55
N VAL A 198 9.13 15.40 8.78
CA VAL A 198 7.73 14.98 8.64
C VAL A 198 7.20 14.59 10.03
N ASN A 199 6.11 15.22 10.45
CA ASN A 199 5.53 15.09 11.81
C ASN A 199 4.01 14.92 11.82
N GLY A 200 3.40 14.57 10.68
CA GLY A 200 1.95 14.50 10.56
C GLY A 200 1.37 13.10 10.78
N LEU A 201 0.14 12.90 10.32
CA LEU A 201 -0.54 11.61 10.42
C LEU A 201 0.24 10.52 9.63
N PRO A 202 0.42 9.31 10.20
CA PRO A 202 0.95 8.16 9.48
C PRO A 202 0.20 7.92 8.17
N VAL A 203 0.88 7.32 7.20
CA VAL A 203 0.27 7.01 5.90
C VAL A 203 -0.59 5.77 6.01
N SER A 204 -1.77 5.84 5.40
CA SER A 204 -2.74 4.76 5.26
C SER A 204 -3.46 4.89 3.91
N GLU A 205 -4.28 3.90 3.56
CA GLU A 205 -5.18 3.98 2.40
C GLU A 205 -6.10 5.21 2.44
N SER A 206 -6.47 5.68 3.64
CA SER A 206 -7.29 6.88 3.82
C SER A 206 -6.53 8.21 3.63
N GLY A 207 -5.24 8.14 3.28
CA GLY A 207 -4.32 9.27 3.16
C GLY A 207 -3.33 9.37 4.32
N GLY A 208 -2.58 10.46 4.36
CA GLY A 208 -1.60 10.72 5.41
C GLY A 208 -0.74 11.94 5.12
N THR A 209 0.27 12.16 5.95
CA THR A 209 1.28 13.21 5.75
C THR A 209 2.53 12.62 5.16
N ALA A 210 3.05 13.17 4.06
CA ALA A 210 4.26 12.64 3.45
C ALA A 210 5.08 13.68 2.69
N VAL A 211 6.36 13.36 2.51
CA VAL A 211 7.22 13.94 1.48
C VAL A 211 7.44 12.91 0.37
N LEU A 212 7.21 13.31 -0.88
CA LEU A 212 7.53 12.51 -2.06
C LEU A 212 8.41 13.34 -3.02
N GLY A 213 8.85 12.76 -4.12
CA GLY A 213 9.49 13.49 -5.21
C GLY A 213 10.63 12.75 -5.88
N THR A 214 11.25 13.43 -6.82
CA THR A 214 12.41 12.94 -7.60
C THR A 214 13.64 13.83 -7.46
N GLY A 215 13.58 14.83 -6.59
CA GLY A 215 14.63 15.81 -6.36
C GLY A 215 15.74 15.33 -5.42
N ILE A 216 16.54 16.30 -4.95
CA ILE A 216 17.54 16.10 -3.91
C ILE A 216 17.11 16.90 -2.68
N ILE A 217 16.94 16.26 -1.54
CA ILE A 217 16.64 16.90 -0.26
C ILE A 217 17.83 16.77 0.70
N GLY A 218 17.89 17.59 1.76
CA GLY A 218 18.93 17.45 2.78
C GLY A 218 18.60 16.34 3.79
N THR A 219 19.33 16.32 4.92
CA THR A 219 19.06 15.41 6.04
C THR A 219 17.57 15.36 6.37
N THR A 220 17.03 14.14 6.43
CA THR A 220 15.59 13.90 6.53
C THR A 220 15.25 13.10 7.79
N ASN A 221 14.31 13.61 8.57
CA ASN A 221 13.79 12.96 9.77
C ASN A 221 12.28 12.79 9.67
N VAL A 222 11.81 11.55 9.52
CA VAL A 222 10.40 11.19 9.52
C VAL A 222 10.03 10.73 10.92
N VAL A 223 9.50 11.65 11.73
CA VAL A 223 9.03 11.36 13.09
C VAL A 223 7.71 10.58 13.02
N SER A 224 6.81 11.04 12.15
CA SER A 224 5.56 10.38 11.78
C SER A 224 5.13 10.81 10.37
N GLY A 225 4.25 10.06 9.72
CA GLY A 225 3.91 10.27 8.31
C GLY A 225 4.75 9.39 7.41
N GLY A 226 5.15 9.89 6.24
CA GLY A 226 5.92 9.09 5.29
C GLY A 226 6.93 9.82 4.42
N ILE A 227 7.82 9.03 3.83
CA ILE A 227 8.75 9.39 2.78
C ILE A 227 8.65 8.37 1.65
N GLY A 228 8.71 8.82 0.40
CA GLY A 228 8.74 7.97 -0.78
C GLY A 228 9.35 8.70 -1.96
N ALA A 229 9.61 7.98 -3.04
CA ALA A 229 10.00 8.60 -4.30
C ALA A 229 8.76 8.76 -5.21
N GLY A 230 8.99 9.30 -6.41
CA GLY A 230 7.94 9.50 -7.40
C GLY A 230 7.29 10.88 -7.33
N SER A 231 6.75 11.30 -8.48
CA SER A 231 6.09 12.58 -8.73
C SER A 231 4.80 12.36 -9.51
N ILE A 232 4.01 13.43 -9.72
CA ILE A 232 2.83 13.41 -10.59
C ILE A 232 3.18 12.99 -12.02
N THR A 233 4.40 13.30 -12.49
CA THR A 233 4.81 13.07 -13.89
C THR A 233 5.77 11.91 -14.08
N ALA A 234 6.27 11.34 -12.98
CA ALA A 234 7.16 10.19 -12.93
C ALA A 234 6.73 9.35 -11.73
N PRO A 235 5.69 8.52 -11.89
CA PRO A 235 5.04 7.86 -10.75
C PRO A 235 5.98 6.90 -10.00
N THR A 236 7.01 6.37 -10.66
CA THR A 236 8.22 5.85 -10.04
C THR A 236 9.42 6.76 -10.24
N GLY A 237 10.30 6.85 -9.24
CA GLY A 237 11.52 7.65 -9.36
C GLY A 237 12.55 7.44 -8.25
N VAL A 238 13.54 8.33 -8.24
CA VAL A 238 14.60 8.35 -7.22
C VAL A 238 14.53 9.65 -6.43
N LEU A 239 14.27 9.56 -5.13
CA LEU A 239 14.43 10.70 -4.20
C LEU A 239 15.80 10.60 -3.54
N THR A 240 16.64 11.62 -3.68
CA THR A 240 17.97 11.62 -3.05
C THR A 240 17.97 12.40 -1.74
N VAL A 241 18.33 11.74 -0.64
CA VAL A 241 18.64 12.36 0.66
C VAL A 241 20.14 12.65 0.72
N GLN A 242 20.52 13.91 0.56
CA GLN A 242 21.89 14.40 0.73
C GLN A 242 22.19 14.63 2.22
N GLY A 243 22.31 13.54 2.97
CA GLY A 243 22.55 13.52 4.40
C GLY A 243 21.97 12.26 5.03
N ASN A 244 21.71 12.30 6.34
CA ASN A 244 21.16 11.14 7.05
C ASN A 244 19.66 11.00 6.79
N LEU A 245 19.17 9.76 6.74
CA LEU A 245 17.75 9.41 6.77
C LEU A 245 17.43 8.71 8.09
N SER A 246 16.46 9.25 8.84
CA SER A 246 15.92 8.62 10.04
C SER A 246 14.41 8.47 9.91
N VAL A 247 13.88 7.26 10.08
CA VAL A 247 12.45 6.96 10.06
C VAL A 247 12.05 6.34 11.39
N GLY A 248 11.21 7.06 12.14
CA GLY A 248 10.68 6.65 13.44
C GLY A 248 9.63 5.54 13.34
N SER A 249 9.20 5.00 14.49
CA SER A 249 8.22 3.90 14.55
C SER A 249 6.82 4.26 14.05
N ASN A 250 6.50 5.55 13.96
CA ASN A 250 5.25 6.05 13.36
C ASN A 250 5.48 6.60 11.94
N GLY A 251 6.69 6.43 11.41
CA GLY A 251 7.08 6.80 10.06
C GLY A 251 6.87 5.64 9.10
N THR A 252 6.62 5.99 7.84
CA THR A 252 6.35 5.05 6.75
C THR A 252 7.33 5.30 5.60
N VAL A 253 7.94 4.25 5.07
CA VAL A 253 8.60 4.30 3.77
C VAL A 253 7.60 3.80 2.74
N ILE A 254 7.31 4.64 1.75
CA ILE A 254 6.34 4.39 0.69
C ILE A 254 7.12 4.03 -0.57
N ILE A 255 6.81 2.89 -1.15
CA ILE A 255 7.45 2.40 -2.39
C ILE A 255 6.35 2.03 -3.37
N LYS A 256 6.36 2.62 -4.56
CA LYS A 256 5.57 2.16 -5.68
C LYS A 256 6.35 1.16 -6.52
N ILE A 257 5.69 0.09 -6.96
CA ILE A 257 6.18 -0.91 -7.91
C ILE A 257 5.21 -0.90 -9.09
N GLU A 258 5.70 -0.57 -10.28
CA GLU A 258 4.84 -0.41 -11.46
C GLU A 258 5.54 -0.83 -12.75
N SER A 259 4.74 -1.06 -13.79
CA SER A 259 5.26 -1.27 -15.14
C SER A 259 5.84 0.03 -15.70
N GLY A 260 7.11 0.01 -16.07
CA GLY A 260 7.77 1.12 -16.74
C GLY A 260 8.23 0.73 -18.15
N ALA A 261 8.73 1.71 -18.90
CA ALA A 261 9.20 1.50 -20.27
C ALA A 261 10.33 0.46 -20.41
N SER A 262 11.03 0.14 -19.32
CA SER A 262 12.11 -0.87 -19.26
C SER A 262 11.70 -2.12 -18.47
N GLY A 263 10.40 -2.37 -18.34
CA GLY A 263 9.82 -3.40 -17.47
C GLY A 263 9.47 -2.86 -16.10
N VAL A 264 9.10 -3.78 -15.21
CA VAL A 264 8.67 -3.46 -13.84
C VAL A 264 9.81 -2.77 -13.07
N GLN A 265 9.50 -1.63 -12.47
CA GLN A 265 10.41 -0.78 -11.70
C GLN A 265 9.81 -0.49 -10.34
N ALA A 266 10.66 -0.05 -9.41
CA ALA A 266 10.24 0.39 -8.09
C ALA A 266 10.83 1.76 -7.76
N ASP A 267 10.15 2.48 -6.87
CA ASP A 267 10.69 3.67 -6.23
C ASP A 267 11.98 3.36 -5.48
N ASN A 268 12.86 4.36 -5.44
CA ASN A 268 14.13 4.28 -4.74
C ASN A 268 14.38 5.55 -3.91
N ILE A 269 14.68 5.36 -2.63
CA ILE A 269 15.21 6.43 -1.78
C ILE A 269 16.72 6.26 -1.70
N LYS A 270 17.46 7.15 -2.37
CA LYS A 270 18.92 7.14 -2.33
C LYS A 270 19.42 7.99 -1.17
N VAL A 271 20.29 7.46 -0.33
CA VAL A 271 20.81 8.16 0.85
C VAL A 271 22.33 8.30 0.78
N ASN A 272 22.82 9.54 0.89
CA ASN A 272 24.26 9.87 0.93
C ASN A 272 24.68 10.21 2.37
N GLY A 273 24.45 9.27 3.29
CA GLY A 273 24.69 9.37 4.72
C GLY A 273 24.04 8.20 5.45
N THR A 274 23.96 8.24 6.78
CA THR A 274 23.47 7.07 7.55
C THR A 274 21.97 6.83 7.37
N VAL A 275 21.55 5.57 7.34
CA VAL A 275 20.12 5.17 7.37
C VAL A 275 19.75 4.55 8.71
N THR A 276 18.69 5.06 9.34
CA THR A 276 18.12 4.50 10.59
C THR A 276 16.63 4.21 10.44
N LEU A 277 16.24 2.94 10.66
CA LEU A 277 14.87 2.45 10.65
C LEU A 277 14.48 2.00 12.07
N SER A 278 13.58 2.72 12.73
CA SER A 278 13.21 2.47 14.14
C SER A 278 11.88 1.72 14.26
N ASN A 279 11.77 0.53 13.66
CA ASN A 279 10.50 -0.19 13.46
C ASN A 279 9.49 0.66 12.67
N ALA A 280 9.98 1.33 11.62
CA ALA A 280 9.12 2.05 10.69
C ALA A 280 8.21 1.08 9.91
N THR A 281 7.12 1.59 9.35
CA THR A 281 6.27 0.83 8.43
C THR A 281 6.87 0.86 7.02
N LEU A 282 6.87 -0.27 6.33
CA LEU A 282 7.06 -0.33 4.87
C LEU A 282 5.69 -0.45 4.21
N PHE A 283 5.35 0.48 3.33
CA PHE A 283 4.12 0.46 2.56
C PHE A 283 4.46 0.36 1.07
N ALA A 284 4.31 -0.85 0.52
CA ALA A 284 4.60 -1.15 -0.87
C ALA A 284 3.30 -1.25 -1.68
N LEU A 285 3.19 -0.41 -2.71
CA LEU A 285 2.07 -0.38 -3.64
C LEU A 285 2.49 -1.07 -4.94
N SER A 286 1.74 -2.07 -5.39
CA SER A 286 1.95 -2.68 -6.71
C SER A 286 0.74 -2.40 -7.59
N GLU A 287 0.95 -1.98 -8.84
CA GLU A 287 -0.13 -1.90 -9.83
C GLU A 287 -0.24 -3.19 -10.64
N SER A 288 -1.45 -3.50 -11.12
CA SER A 288 -1.85 -4.83 -11.63
C SER A 288 -1.28 -5.25 -12.96
N ASP A 289 -0.85 -4.29 -13.79
CA ASP A 289 -0.82 -4.54 -15.24
C ASP A 289 0.42 -5.29 -15.72
N GLU A 290 1.52 -5.28 -14.96
CA GLU A 290 2.63 -6.22 -15.14
C GLU A 290 3.29 -6.54 -13.79
N ASN A 291 3.10 -7.78 -13.33
CA ASN A 291 3.66 -8.24 -12.07
C ASN A 291 5.17 -8.51 -12.19
N PRO A 292 5.99 -8.15 -11.19
CA PRO A 292 7.39 -8.56 -11.15
C PRO A 292 7.55 -10.08 -11.28
N ALA A 293 8.57 -10.51 -12.03
CA ALA A 293 8.90 -11.93 -12.16
C ALA A 293 9.44 -12.48 -10.83
N LEU A 294 9.23 -13.77 -10.55
CA LEU A 294 9.84 -14.43 -9.39
C LEU A 294 11.37 -14.26 -9.44
N GLY A 295 11.97 -13.88 -8.30
CA GLY A 295 13.39 -13.58 -8.17
C GLY A 295 13.80 -12.17 -8.63
N GLN A 296 12.90 -11.35 -9.19
CA GLN A 296 13.22 -9.96 -9.52
C GLN A 296 13.41 -9.15 -8.24
N SER A 297 14.52 -8.41 -8.16
CA SER A 297 14.90 -7.60 -7.00
C SER A 297 14.83 -6.11 -7.27
N PHE A 298 14.51 -5.35 -6.22
CA PHE A 298 14.42 -3.89 -6.24
C PHE A 298 15.16 -3.31 -5.03
N GLU A 299 16.12 -2.42 -5.28
CA GLU A 299 16.71 -1.55 -4.26
C GLU A 299 15.71 -0.45 -3.93
N ILE A 300 15.07 -0.53 -2.77
CA ILE A 300 14.08 0.45 -2.33
C ILE A 300 14.70 1.56 -1.47
N ILE A 301 15.82 1.25 -0.82
CA ILE A 301 16.70 2.24 -0.20
C ILE A 301 18.12 1.89 -0.63
N THR A 302 18.73 2.76 -1.43
CA THR A 302 20.16 2.65 -1.76
C THR A 302 20.95 3.51 -0.78
N ASN A 303 21.81 2.88 0.03
CA ASN A 303 22.73 3.56 0.94
C ASN A 303 24.07 3.87 0.25
N ASP A 304 24.96 4.59 0.92
CA ASP A 304 26.21 5.08 0.34
C ASP A 304 27.39 4.09 0.36
N GLY A 305 27.12 2.81 0.64
CA GLY A 305 28.14 1.76 0.77
C GLY A 305 29.08 1.87 1.98
N THR A 306 28.95 2.89 2.85
CA THR A 306 29.91 3.17 3.93
C THR A 306 29.50 2.59 5.29
N ASP A 307 28.23 2.67 5.63
CA ASP A 307 27.68 2.20 6.92
C ASP A 307 26.49 1.24 6.76
N PRO A 308 26.27 0.28 7.67
CA PRO A 308 25.11 -0.60 7.58
C PRO A 308 23.80 0.14 7.91
N ILE A 309 22.68 -0.34 7.37
CA ILE A 309 21.35 0.08 7.81
C ILE A 309 21.19 -0.19 9.32
N ALA A 310 20.86 0.83 10.09
CA ALA A 310 20.61 0.70 11.52
C ALA A 310 19.13 0.39 11.80
N GLY A 311 18.85 -0.81 12.32
CA GLY A 311 17.49 -1.26 12.64
C GLY A 311 16.76 -1.90 11.44
N THR A 312 15.46 -2.11 11.56
CA THR A 312 14.61 -2.78 10.56
C THR A 312 13.25 -2.10 10.48
N PHE A 313 12.49 -2.41 9.43
CA PHE A 313 11.06 -2.17 9.42
C PHE A 313 10.34 -3.05 10.46
N ALA A 314 9.14 -2.61 10.87
CA ALA A 314 8.31 -3.32 11.83
C ALA A 314 7.96 -4.73 11.33
N ASN A 315 8.20 -5.75 12.15
CA ASN A 315 7.94 -7.17 11.85
C ASN A 315 8.66 -7.71 10.60
N LEU A 316 9.66 -7.01 10.09
CA LEU A 316 10.42 -7.42 8.92
C LEU A 316 11.91 -7.52 9.24
N PRO A 317 12.34 -8.50 10.06
CA PRO A 317 13.76 -8.79 10.24
C PRO A 317 14.41 -9.24 8.91
N GLU A 318 15.74 -9.37 8.91
CA GLU A 318 16.49 -9.87 7.74
C GLU A 318 15.89 -11.19 7.21
N GLY A 319 15.56 -11.21 5.92
CA GLY A 319 15.00 -12.39 5.24
C GLY A 319 13.50 -12.60 5.43
N ALA A 320 12.80 -11.72 6.16
CA ALA A 320 11.35 -11.80 6.32
C ALA A 320 10.61 -11.57 5.00
N THR A 321 9.40 -12.09 4.94
CA THR A 321 8.48 -11.95 3.80
C THR A 321 7.29 -11.08 4.16
N PHE A 322 6.80 -10.31 3.19
CA PHE A 322 5.57 -9.52 3.31
C PHE A 322 4.83 -9.50 1.98
N SER A 323 3.51 -9.24 2.04
CA SER A 323 2.67 -9.14 0.85
C SER A 323 2.16 -7.70 0.66
N THR A 324 2.01 -7.27 -0.59
CA THR A 324 1.31 -6.02 -0.92
C THR A 324 -0.19 -6.23 -0.99
N GLU A 325 -0.96 -5.15 -1.18
CA GLU A 325 -2.43 -5.16 -1.27
C GLU A 325 -3.00 -6.22 -2.25
N PHE A 326 -2.37 -6.41 -3.41
CA PHE A 326 -2.80 -7.41 -4.41
C PHE A 326 -2.12 -8.80 -4.28
N GLY A 327 -1.82 -9.25 -3.06
CA GLY A 327 -1.28 -10.61 -2.82
C GLY A 327 0.15 -10.83 -3.32
N LEU A 328 0.89 -9.76 -3.57
CA LEU A 328 2.24 -9.82 -4.10
C LEU A 328 3.28 -10.00 -2.99
N THR A 329 3.92 -11.18 -2.91
CA THR A 329 4.90 -11.46 -1.85
C THR A 329 6.34 -11.08 -2.22
N PHE A 330 7.03 -10.46 -1.27
CA PHE A 330 8.42 -10.06 -1.36
C PHE A 330 9.20 -10.47 -0.12
N ARG A 331 10.46 -10.81 -0.31
CA ARG A 331 11.44 -11.03 0.77
C ARG A 331 12.37 -9.83 0.88
N ILE A 332 12.63 -9.36 2.09
CA ILE A 332 13.50 -8.21 2.35
C ILE A 332 14.91 -8.61 2.82
N THR A 333 15.93 -7.86 2.40
CA THR A 333 17.28 -7.87 2.96
C THR A 333 17.75 -6.44 3.21
N TYR A 334 18.49 -6.24 4.30
CA TYR A 334 19.13 -4.97 4.68
C TYR A 334 20.64 -4.96 4.34
N ARG A 335 21.07 -5.94 3.54
CA ARG A 335 22.46 -6.17 3.11
C ARG A 335 22.55 -6.37 1.60
N GLY A 336 21.56 -5.87 0.87
CA GLY A 336 21.48 -5.98 -0.58
C GLY A 336 22.43 -5.02 -1.29
N GLY A 337 22.35 -5.02 -2.63
CA GLY A 337 23.13 -4.16 -3.52
C GLY A 337 24.64 -4.26 -3.26
N ASP A 338 25.26 -3.20 -2.73
CA ASP A 338 26.69 -3.18 -2.40
C ASP A 338 27.06 -3.73 -1.01
N GLY A 339 26.06 -4.18 -0.24
CA GLY A 339 26.19 -4.82 1.06
C GLY A 339 25.51 -4.08 2.21
N ASN A 340 24.96 -2.89 1.96
CA ASN A 340 24.23 -2.10 2.95
C ASN A 340 22.92 -1.47 2.43
N ASP A 341 22.36 -2.00 1.34
CA ASP A 341 21.09 -1.52 0.78
C ASP A 341 19.90 -2.29 1.33
N VAL A 342 18.73 -1.64 1.31
CA VAL A 342 17.46 -2.34 1.53
C VAL A 342 16.92 -2.80 0.17
N VAL A 343 16.91 -4.11 -0.02
CA VAL A 343 16.44 -4.76 -1.24
C VAL A 343 15.25 -5.64 -0.92
N ILE A 344 14.21 -5.52 -1.74
CA ILE A 344 13.10 -6.47 -1.75
C ILE A 344 13.21 -7.34 -3.00
N THR A 345 12.96 -8.63 -2.85
CA THR A 345 13.00 -9.60 -3.95
C THR A 345 11.66 -10.28 -4.04
N ARG A 346 11.08 -10.30 -5.25
CA ARG A 346 9.85 -11.03 -5.52
C ARG A 346 10.07 -12.50 -5.20
N VAL A 347 9.23 -13.04 -4.32
CA VAL A 347 9.22 -14.48 -4.02
C VAL A 347 7.84 -15.05 -4.32
N ASN A 348 7.77 -16.38 -4.34
CA ASN A 348 6.52 -17.09 -4.43
C ASN A 348 5.86 -17.16 -3.04
N ARG A 349 4.53 -17.31 -3.01
CA ARG A 349 3.77 -17.62 -1.79
C ARG A 349 3.12 -18.97 -2.02
N ALA A 350 3.81 -20.03 -1.60
CA ALA A 350 3.28 -21.38 -1.73
C ALA A 350 2.36 -21.71 -0.55
N GLU A 351 1.26 -22.42 -0.82
CA GLU A 351 0.46 -23.02 0.25
C GLU A 351 1.30 -24.06 1.00
N PHE A 352 1.05 -24.24 2.30
CA PHE A 352 1.75 -25.23 3.13
C PHE A 352 3.28 -25.04 3.21
N ASP A 353 3.76 -23.81 2.98
CA ASP A 353 5.13 -23.37 3.22
C ASP A 353 5.30 -22.98 4.70
N PHE A 354 5.98 -23.78 5.51
CA PHE A 354 6.15 -23.53 6.95
C PHE A 354 7.45 -22.77 7.27
N ASP A 355 8.44 -22.76 6.37
CA ASP A 355 9.70 -22.05 6.58
C ASP A 355 9.80 -20.69 5.86
N GLY A 356 8.89 -20.42 4.92
CA GLY A 356 8.75 -19.17 4.16
C GLY A 356 9.75 -19.08 3.00
N ASP A 357 10.19 -20.22 2.45
CA ASP A 357 11.15 -20.24 1.36
C ASP A 357 10.52 -20.09 -0.05
N GLY A 358 9.19 -20.03 -0.12
CA GLY A 358 8.39 -19.93 -1.33
C GLY A 358 8.02 -21.28 -1.94
N LYS A 359 8.19 -22.40 -1.20
CA LYS A 359 7.78 -23.75 -1.61
C LYS A 359 6.93 -24.41 -0.53
N SER A 360 6.00 -25.23 -0.97
CA SER A 360 5.24 -26.11 -0.09
C SER A 360 6.14 -27.17 0.54
N ASP A 361 5.96 -27.40 1.84
CA ASP A 361 6.72 -28.41 2.56
C ASP A 361 6.04 -29.78 2.55
N VAL A 362 6.86 -30.83 2.44
CA VAL A 362 6.37 -32.20 2.61
C VAL A 362 6.03 -32.41 4.09
N SER A 363 4.74 -32.58 4.38
CA SER A 363 4.26 -32.42 5.74
C SER A 363 3.02 -33.28 6.05
N VAL A 364 2.96 -33.86 7.25
CA VAL A 364 1.87 -34.74 7.70
C VAL A 364 1.39 -34.40 9.11
N PHE A 365 0.09 -34.60 9.36
CA PHE A 365 -0.48 -34.67 10.71
C PHE A 365 -0.73 -36.13 11.09
N ARG A 366 -0.33 -36.50 12.31
CA ARG A 366 -0.51 -37.83 12.88
C ARG A 366 -1.61 -37.81 13.94
N PRO A 367 -2.82 -38.31 13.62
CA PRO A 367 -3.95 -38.26 14.55
C PRO A 367 -3.72 -39.07 15.82
N SER A 368 -2.97 -40.18 15.74
CA SER A 368 -2.78 -41.10 16.89
C SER A 368 -2.08 -40.46 18.09
N ASN A 369 -1.35 -39.37 17.89
CA ASN A 369 -0.65 -38.61 18.95
C ASN A 369 -0.80 -37.09 18.82
N GLY A 370 -1.59 -36.60 17.86
CA GLY A 370 -1.82 -35.17 17.64
C GLY A 370 -0.55 -34.41 17.25
N THR A 371 0.35 -35.02 16.47
CA THR A 371 1.64 -34.42 16.12
C THR A 371 1.74 -34.09 14.64
N TRP A 372 2.19 -32.87 14.35
CA TRP A 372 2.56 -32.39 13.03
C TRP A 372 4.03 -32.71 12.77
N TYR A 373 4.35 -33.07 11.54
CA TYR A 373 5.70 -33.36 11.10
C TYR A 373 5.92 -32.71 9.75
N GLU A 374 6.99 -31.95 9.64
CA GLU A 374 7.33 -31.16 8.46
C GLU A 374 8.76 -31.46 8.01
N MET A 375 8.97 -31.59 6.71
CA MET A 375 10.29 -31.60 6.10
C MET A 375 10.46 -30.31 5.33
N LEU A 376 11.17 -29.38 5.96
CA LEU A 376 11.34 -27.99 5.52
C LEU A 376 12.18 -27.93 4.25
N SER A 377 11.64 -27.35 3.20
CA SER A 377 12.20 -27.38 1.85
C SER A 377 13.40 -26.44 1.69
N GLY A 378 13.45 -25.32 2.43
CA GLY A 378 14.54 -24.35 2.35
C GLY A 378 15.83 -24.82 3.03
N SER A 379 15.69 -25.55 4.14
CA SER A 379 16.83 -26.05 4.93
C SER A 379 17.09 -27.55 4.76
N GLY A 380 16.12 -28.31 4.26
CA GLY A 380 16.12 -29.78 4.25
C GLY A 380 16.01 -30.39 5.66
N THR A 381 15.68 -29.60 6.67
CA THR A 381 15.59 -30.04 8.06
C THR A 381 14.21 -30.57 8.41
N PHE A 382 14.16 -31.35 9.49
CA PHE A 382 12.92 -31.93 10.01
C PHE A 382 12.41 -31.11 11.19
N ALA A 383 11.12 -30.81 11.18
CA ALA A 383 10.39 -30.25 12.30
C ALA A 383 9.29 -31.22 12.77
N GLY A 384 8.92 -31.11 14.04
CA GLY A 384 7.84 -31.89 14.61
C GLY A 384 7.24 -31.22 15.83
N GLN A 385 5.93 -31.04 15.82
CA GLN A 385 5.22 -30.27 16.83
C GLN A 385 3.93 -30.96 17.26
N GLN A 386 3.81 -31.25 18.55
CA GLN A 386 2.57 -31.80 19.09
C GLN A 386 1.54 -30.67 19.26
N PHE A 387 0.50 -30.69 18.43
CA PHE A 387 -0.55 -29.68 18.42
C PHE A 387 -1.87 -30.25 17.88
N GLY A 388 -2.87 -30.35 18.76
CA GLY A 388 -4.20 -30.87 18.44
C GLY A 388 -4.47 -32.29 18.94
N GLU A 389 -5.66 -32.80 18.62
CA GLU A 389 -6.19 -34.10 19.02
C GLU A 389 -6.60 -34.94 17.81
N ALA A 390 -6.82 -36.24 18.01
CA ALA A 390 -7.13 -37.18 16.93
C ALA A 390 -8.38 -36.83 16.11
N SER A 391 -9.38 -36.20 16.75
CA SER A 391 -10.65 -35.82 16.14
C SER A 391 -10.66 -34.41 15.54
N ASP A 392 -9.57 -33.67 15.71
CA ASP A 392 -9.46 -32.32 15.17
C ASP A 392 -9.32 -32.38 13.64
N LYS A 393 -9.89 -31.37 12.97
CA LYS A 393 -9.67 -31.11 11.54
C LYS A 393 -8.47 -30.19 11.40
N ILE A 394 -7.49 -30.56 10.58
CA ILE A 394 -6.34 -29.69 10.30
C ILE A 394 -6.77 -28.52 9.42
N THR A 395 -6.28 -27.32 9.71
CA THR A 395 -6.63 -26.07 9.01
C THR A 395 -5.39 -25.17 8.82
N PRO A 396 -4.34 -25.69 8.16
CA PRO A 396 -3.06 -25.00 8.01
C PRO A 396 -3.18 -23.84 7.01
N VAL A 397 -2.92 -22.60 7.46
CA VAL A 397 -2.90 -21.38 6.63
C VAL A 397 -2.20 -20.27 7.41
N ASP A 398 -1.75 -19.22 6.74
CA ASP A 398 -1.16 -18.02 7.33
C ASP A 398 -2.24 -17.14 8.00
N PHE A 399 -2.37 -17.19 9.32
CA PHE A 399 -3.33 -16.35 10.04
C PHE A 399 -2.73 -15.02 10.52
N ASP A 400 -1.40 -14.85 10.64
CA ASP A 400 -0.76 -13.62 11.14
C ASP A 400 -0.17 -12.71 10.05
N GLY A 401 -0.16 -13.16 8.81
CA GLY A 401 0.24 -12.41 7.63
C GLY A 401 1.75 -12.33 7.47
N ASP A 402 2.50 -13.30 7.99
CA ASP A 402 3.95 -13.36 7.82
C ASP A 402 4.39 -14.15 6.56
N ASN A 403 3.40 -14.63 5.79
CA ASN A 403 3.52 -15.49 4.60
C ASN A 403 4.05 -16.90 4.89
N LYS A 404 3.94 -17.36 6.13
CA LYS A 404 4.19 -18.76 6.49
C LYS A 404 2.91 -19.43 6.93
N THR A 405 2.85 -20.72 6.70
CA THR A 405 1.72 -21.54 7.11
C THR A 405 1.73 -21.73 8.63
N ASP A 406 0.65 -21.33 9.29
CA ASP A 406 0.48 -21.59 10.71
C ASP A 406 0.00 -23.03 10.96
N VAL A 407 0.46 -23.60 12.08
CA VAL A 407 -0.08 -24.87 12.58
C VAL A 407 -1.42 -24.59 13.24
N ALA A 408 -2.50 -25.09 12.65
CA ALA A 408 -3.84 -24.83 13.16
C ALA A 408 -4.80 -26.00 12.99
N VAL A 409 -5.76 -26.07 13.91
CA VAL A 409 -6.82 -27.07 13.93
C VAL A 409 -8.18 -26.49 14.30
N PHE A 410 -9.25 -27.06 13.74
CA PHE A 410 -10.63 -26.87 14.17
C PHE A 410 -11.13 -28.12 14.90
N ARG A 411 -11.62 -27.92 16.12
CA ARG A 411 -12.17 -28.97 16.97
C ARG A 411 -13.69 -29.08 16.79
N PRO A 412 -14.22 -30.12 16.13
CA PRO A 412 -15.65 -30.18 15.82
C PRO A 412 -16.55 -30.41 17.05
N SER A 413 -16.00 -30.96 18.14
CA SER A 413 -16.76 -31.31 19.34
C SER A 413 -17.29 -30.08 20.09
N ASN A 414 -16.58 -28.95 19.99
CA ASN A 414 -16.98 -27.69 20.60
C ASN A 414 -17.05 -26.54 19.61
N GLY A 415 -16.44 -26.62 18.42
CA GLY A 415 -16.38 -25.55 17.43
C GLY A 415 -15.24 -24.55 17.66
N THR A 416 -14.21 -24.94 18.40
CA THR A 416 -13.04 -24.08 18.68
C THR A 416 -11.95 -24.26 17.63
N TRP A 417 -11.37 -23.15 17.19
CA TRP A 417 -10.13 -23.08 16.43
C TRP A 417 -8.96 -22.89 17.38
N TYR A 418 -7.88 -23.63 17.15
CA TYR A 418 -6.62 -23.50 17.85
C TYR A 418 -5.51 -23.25 16.83
N GLN A 419 -4.67 -22.25 17.06
CA GLN A 419 -3.62 -21.83 16.14
C GLN A 419 -2.31 -21.67 16.92
N LEU A 420 -1.20 -22.04 16.30
CA LEU A 420 0.13 -21.67 16.72
C LEU A 420 0.76 -20.82 15.61
N ARG A 421 0.98 -19.54 15.92
CA ARG A 421 1.49 -18.53 14.98
C ARG A 421 2.95 -18.76 14.66
N SER A 422 3.29 -18.83 13.38
CA SER A 422 4.63 -19.12 12.87
C SER A 422 5.64 -17.99 13.18
N SER A 423 5.19 -16.73 13.18
CA SER A 423 6.02 -15.55 13.43
C SER A 423 6.69 -15.53 14.82
N ASN A 424 6.03 -16.11 15.84
CA ASN A 424 6.45 -15.98 17.24
C ASN A 424 6.10 -17.17 18.15
N ASN A 425 5.56 -18.27 17.60
CA ASN A 425 5.10 -19.45 18.32
C ASN A 425 4.03 -19.16 19.41
N THR A 426 3.21 -18.13 19.23
CA THR A 426 2.13 -17.82 20.17
C THR A 426 0.89 -18.66 19.90
N PHE A 427 0.25 -19.12 20.99
CA PHE A 427 -0.99 -19.88 20.94
C PHE A 427 -2.20 -18.94 20.90
N PHE A 428 -3.12 -19.21 19.97
CA PHE A 428 -4.40 -18.53 19.86
C PHE A 428 -5.55 -19.53 19.86
N ALA A 429 -6.68 -19.18 20.49
CA ALA A 429 -7.87 -19.99 20.50
C ALA A 429 -9.12 -19.12 20.32
N VAL A 430 -9.98 -19.49 19.37
CA VAL A 430 -11.24 -18.79 19.10
C VAL A 430 -12.37 -19.75 18.88
N GLN A 431 -13.47 -19.55 19.61
CA GLN A 431 -14.68 -20.35 19.47
C GLN A 431 -15.52 -19.79 18.32
N PHE A 432 -15.47 -20.42 17.15
CA PHE A 432 -16.20 -19.97 15.97
C PHE A 432 -16.62 -21.15 15.07
N GLY A 433 -17.90 -21.53 15.20
CA GLY A 433 -18.48 -22.65 14.47
C GLY A 433 -19.43 -23.47 15.34
N ALA A 434 -20.11 -24.42 14.72
CA ALA A 434 -21.02 -25.36 15.35
C ALA A 434 -20.66 -26.81 14.98
N SER A 435 -21.23 -27.77 15.72
CA SER A 435 -21.09 -29.19 15.39
C SER A 435 -21.61 -29.47 13.99
N GLY A 436 -20.81 -30.17 13.19
CA GLY A 436 -21.10 -30.48 11.78
C GLY A 436 -20.63 -29.43 10.77
N ASP A 437 -20.17 -28.27 11.23
CA ASP A 437 -19.57 -27.27 10.34
C ASP A 437 -18.22 -27.77 9.76
N ILE A 438 -17.90 -27.27 8.56
CA ILE A 438 -16.67 -27.58 7.82
C ILE A 438 -15.77 -26.33 7.87
N PRO A 439 -14.54 -26.42 8.40
CA PRO A 439 -13.60 -25.30 8.39
C PRO A 439 -13.14 -25.00 6.96
N VAL A 440 -13.12 -23.72 6.61
CA VAL A 440 -12.81 -23.19 5.26
C VAL A 440 -12.06 -21.86 5.39
N PRO A 441 -10.92 -21.83 6.10
CA PRO A 441 -10.20 -20.59 6.30
C PRO A 441 -9.64 -20.09 4.96
N ASN A 442 -9.72 -18.78 4.74
CA ASN A 442 -9.18 -18.09 3.57
C ASN A 442 -9.13 -16.59 3.89
N ASP A 443 -8.37 -15.78 3.15
CA ASP A 443 -8.38 -14.33 3.31
C ASP A 443 -9.60 -13.73 2.61
N PHE A 444 -10.72 -13.52 3.29
CA PHE A 444 -11.93 -13.00 2.63
C PHE A 444 -12.00 -11.46 2.64
N ASP A 445 -11.15 -10.74 3.40
CA ASP A 445 -11.13 -9.27 3.48
C ASP A 445 -9.96 -8.59 2.75
N GLY A 446 -9.01 -9.34 2.22
CA GLY A 446 -7.86 -8.83 1.47
C GLY A 446 -6.76 -8.27 2.36
N ASP A 447 -6.73 -8.60 3.66
CA ASP A 447 -5.69 -8.11 4.58
C ASP A 447 -4.41 -8.98 4.56
N ASN A 448 -4.32 -9.93 3.62
CA ASN A 448 -3.28 -10.94 3.46
C ASN A 448 -3.20 -11.96 4.60
N ARG A 449 -4.14 -11.96 5.54
CA ARG A 449 -4.26 -12.96 6.60
C ARG A 449 -5.49 -13.82 6.35
N ALA A 450 -5.38 -15.10 6.64
CA ALA A 450 -6.56 -15.94 6.63
C ALA A 450 -7.54 -15.56 7.74
N ASP A 451 -8.81 -15.56 7.35
CA ASP A 451 -9.94 -15.48 8.26
C ASP A 451 -10.30 -16.84 8.82
N VAL A 452 -10.86 -16.81 10.03
CA VAL A 452 -11.50 -17.98 10.61
C VAL A 452 -12.89 -18.12 10.01
N ALA A 453 -13.12 -19.17 9.23
CA ALA A 453 -14.39 -19.36 8.52
C ALA A 453 -14.88 -20.81 8.50
N VAL A 454 -16.20 -20.97 8.52
CA VAL A 454 -16.88 -22.26 8.44
C VAL A 454 -18.01 -22.27 7.41
N PHE A 455 -18.15 -23.39 6.69
CA PHE A 455 -19.34 -23.70 5.91
C PHE A 455 -20.25 -24.62 6.71
N ARG A 456 -21.53 -24.28 6.79
CA ARG A 456 -22.57 -25.07 7.44
C ARG A 456 -23.33 -25.91 6.42
N PRO A 457 -23.09 -27.23 6.34
CA PRO A 457 -23.70 -28.05 5.29
C PRO A 457 -25.22 -28.20 5.44
N SER A 458 -25.78 -28.04 6.65
CA SER A 458 -27.21 -28.23 6.87
C SER A 458 -28.08 -27.21 6.13
N ASN A 459 -27.55 -26.01 5.85
CA ASN A 459 -28.27 -24.92 5.19
C ASN A 459 -27.47 -24.21 4.09
N GLY A 460 -26.22 -24.60 3.83
CA GLY A 460 -25.38 -24.00 2.79
C GLY A 460 -24.90 -22.58 3.10
N THR A 461 -24.75 -22.24 4.39
CA THR A 461 -24.32 -20.89 4.81
C THR A 461 -22.85 -20.89 5.20
N TRP A 462 -22.12 -19.89 4.71
CA TRP A 462 -20.76 -19.54 5.10
C TRP A 462 -20.80 -18.55 6.25
N TYR A 463 -19.97 -18.77 7.26
CA TYR A 463 -19.75 -17.85 8.37
C TYR A 463 -18.27 -17.53 8.44
N GLN A 464 -17.94 -16.25 8.57
CA GLN A 464 -16.56 -15.74 8.57
C GLN A 464 -16.38 -14.82 9.78
N LEU A 465 -15.21 -14.91 10.40
CA LEU A 465 -14.72 -13.96 11.38
C LEU A 465 -13.47 -13.30 10.78
N ARG A 466 -13.65 -12.06 10.33
CA ARG A 466 -12.63 -11.28 9.61
C ARG A 466 -11.45 -10.95 10.52
N SER A 467 -10.24 -11.20 10.03
CA SER A 467 -8.94 -10.86 10.63
C SER A 467 -8.87 -9.36 10.89
N SER A 468 -9.38 -8.55 9.96
CA SER A 468 -9.55 -7.12 10.15
C SER A 468 -10.76 -6.82 11.06
N GLY A 469 -10.48 -6.24 12.22
CA GLY A 469 -11.53 -5.71 13.11
C GLY A 469 -12.45 -6.73 13.79
N ASN A 470 -12.20 -8.05 13.68
CA ASN A 470 -12.98 -9.13 14.30
C ASN A 470 -14.48 -9.10 13.95
N GLN A 471 -14.81 -8.72 12.71
CA GLN A 471 -16.20 -8.62 12.26
C GLN A 471 -16.75 -9.98 11.82
N GLN A 472 -18.01 -10.27 12.15
CA GLN A 472 -18.66 -11.52 11.74
C GLN A 472 -19.55 -11.32 10.53
N PHE A 473 -19.38 -12.16 9.52
CA PHE A 473 -20.19 -12.17 8.30
C PHE A 473 -20.85 -13.52 8.10
N ALA A 474 -22.04 -13.51 7.51
CA ALA A 474 -22.75 -14.72 7.12
C ALA A 474 -23.33 -14.55 5.72
N GLN A 475 -23.02 -15.48 4.82
CA GLN A 475 -23.47 -15.48 3.43
C GLN A 475 -24.04 -16.85 3.09
N GLN A 476 -25.30 -16.90 2.66
CA GLN A 476 -25.85 -18.14 2.10
C GLN A 476 -25.32 -18.29 0.67
N PHE A 477 -24.52 -19.33 0.45
CA PHE A 477 -23.97 -19.68 -0.86
C PHE A 477 -23.69 -21.18 -0.91
N GLY A 478 -24.67 -21.92 -1.42
CA GLY A 478 -24.66 -23.38 -1.44
C GLY A 478 -25.95 -23.97 -0.86
N GLN A 479 -25.96 -25.28 -0.72
CA GLN A 479 -27.08 -26.02 -0.14
C GLN A 479 -26.61 -27.32 0.53
N ASN A 480 -27.55 -28.07 1.10
CA ASN A 480 -27.26 -29.35 1.71
C ASN A 480 -26.67 -30.36 0.70
N GLY A 481 -25.53 -30.93 1.06
CA GLY A 481 -24.82 -31.94 0.28
C GLY A 481 -23.75 -31.38 -0.66
N ASP A 482 -23.58 -30.05 -0.69
CA ASP A 482 -22.48 -29.37 -1.37
C ASP A 482 -21.17 -29.52 -0.58
N GLN A 483 -20.05 -29.52 -1.31
CA GLN A 483 -18.71 -29.49 -0.75
C GLN A 483 -18.14 -28.07 -0.90
N PRO A 484 -17.75 -27.37 0.17
CA PRO A 484 -17.14 -26.05 0.04
C PRO A 484 -15.74 -26.13 -0.57
N LEU A 485 -15.30 -25.03 -1.18
CA LEU A 485 -14.02 -24.86 -1.84
C LEU A 485 -13.37 -23.58 -1.34
N ILE A 486 -12.05 -23.58 -1.24
CA ILE A 486 -11.24 -22.41 -0.94
C ILE A 486 -10.38 -22.08 -2.17
N GLY A 487 -9.95 -20.83 -2.26
CA GLY A 487 -9.16 -20.29 -3.37
C GLY A 487 -9.62 -18.89 -3.76
N ASP A 488 -8.77 -18.20 -4.51
CA ASP A 488 -9.04 -16.96 -5.23
C ASP A 488 -9.21 -17.32 -6.71
N PHE A 489 -10.45 -17.44 -7.22
CA PHE A 489 -10.74 -17.90 -8.57
C PHE A 489 -10.80 -16.74 -9.59
N ASP A 490 -10.87 -15.49 -9.14
CA ASP A 490 -10.92 -14.32 -10.01
C ASP A 490 -9.61 -13.50 -10.04
N GLY A 491 -8.67 -13.79 -9.15
CA GLY A 491 -7.30 -13.28 -9.11
C GLY A 491 -7.15 -11.91 -8.48
N ASP A 492 -8.09 -11.49 -7.62
CA ASP A 492 -8.06 -10.18 -6.96
C ASP A 492 -7.25 -10.18 -5.65
N GLY A 493 -6.70 -11.34 -5.25
CA GLY A 493 -5.97 -11.53 -3.99
C GLY A 493 -6.87 -11.84 -2.80
N ILE A 494 -8.19 -11.91 -3.00
CA ILE A 494 -9.19 -12.18 -1.97
C ILE A 494 -9.80 -13.56 -2.21
N GLY A 495 -10.01 -14.28 -1.12
CA GLY A 495 -10.67 -15.57 -1.10
C GLY A 495 -12.12 -15.52 -1.55
N ASP A 496 -12.47 -16.39 -2.48
CA ASP A 496 -13.83 -16.55 -3.01
C ASP A 496 -14.63 -17.61 -2.24
N LEU A 497 -15.95 -17.59 -2.41
CA LEU A 497 -16.81 -18.68 -1.94
C LEU A 497 -17.06 -19.65 -3.08
N GLY A 498 -16.64 -20.90 -2.94
CA GLY A 498 -16.90 -21.94 -3.94
C GLY A 498 -17.64 -23.14 -3.36
N VAL A 499 -18.55 -23.75 -4.13
CA VAL A 499 -19.13 -25.05 -3.79
C VAL A 499 -19.10 -26.02 -4.98
N PHE A 500 -18.72 -27.26 -4.71
CA PHE A 500 -18.79 -28.37 -5.65
C PHE A 500 -20.04 -29.22 -5.41
N ARG A 501 -20.78 -29.49 -6.48
CA ARG A 501 -22.03 -30.25 -6.45
C ARG A 501 -22.18 -31.08 -7.72
N ASN A 502 -22.08 -32.40 -7.59
CA ASN A 502 -22.38 -33.35 -8.67
C ASN A 502 -21.63 -33.07 -9.99
N GLY A 503 -20.36 -32.65 -9.93
CA GLY A 503 -19.57 -32.29 -11.12
C GLY A 503 -19.68 -30.83 -11.56
N PHE A 504 -20.45 -30.01 -10.84
CA PHE A 504 -20.52 -28.56 -11.06
C PHE A 504 -19.76 -27.81 -9.98
N TRP A 505 -19.03 -26.79 -10.41
CA TRP A 505 -18.38 -25.78 -9.58
C TRP A 505 -19.25 -24.53 -9.61
N TYR A 506 -19.68 -24.06 -8.45
CA TYR A 506 -20.39 -22.79 -8.30
C TYR A 506 -19.49 -21.86 -7.51
N LEU A 507 -19.14 -20.71 -8.08
CA LEU A 507 -18.20 -19.74 -7.51
C LEU A 507 -18.94 -18.42 -7.30
N PHE A 508 -18.69 -17.78 -6.17
CA PHE A 508 -19.07 -16.41 -5.87
C PHE A 508 -17.78 -15.59 -5.81
N GLU A 509 -17.59 -14.79 -6.86
CA GLU A 509 -16.37 -14.03 -7.16
C GLU A 509 -16.38 -12.71 -6.39
N SER A 510 -15.33 -12.51 -5.59
CA SER A 510 -15.03 -11.40 -4.72
C SER A 510 -15.08 -10.05 -5.44
N LEU A 511 -14.33 -9.94 -6.55
CA LEU A 511 -14.05 -8.70 -7.26
C LEU A 511 -15.32 -8.01 -7.76
N ASN A 512 -16.23 -8.81 -8.31
CA ASN A 512 -17.46 -8.32 -8.96
C ASN A 512 -18.74 -8.71 -8.23
N ARG A 513 -18.65 -9.42 -7.10
CA ARG A 513 -19.79 -10.02 -6.37
C ARG A 513 -20.72 -10.82 -7.29
N SER A 514 -20.06 -11.57 -8.17
CA SER A 514 -20.62 -12.28 -9.33
C SER A 514 -20.77 -13.76 -9.01
N THR A 515 -21.69 -14.46 -9.68
CA THR A 515 -21.77 -15.93 -9.57
C THR A 515 -21.46 -16.59 -10.89
N ARG A 516 -20.55 -17.56 -10.86
CA ARG A 516 -20.10 -18.34 -12.01
C ARG A 516 -20.36 -19.81 -11.75
N ALA A 517 -20.88 -20.54 -12.76
CA ALA A 517 -21.08 -21.97 -12.68
C ALA A 517 -20.37 -22.68 -13.84
N VAL A 518 -19.56 -23.69 -13.53
CA VAL A 518 -18.77 -24.45 -14.50
C VAL A 518 -19.02 -25.94 -14.31
N GLN A 519 -19.39 -26.64 -15.38
CA GLN A 519 -19.47 -28.10 -15.34
C GLN A 519 -18.09 -28.69 -15.64
N PHE A 520 -17.44 -29.22 -14.61
CA PHE A 520 -16.12 -29.83 -14.73
C PHE A 520 -15.94 -30.95 -13.70
N GLY A 521 -15.98 -32.19 -14.18
CA GLY A 521 -15.90 -33.41 -13.37
C GLY A 521 -17.21 -34.18 -13.25
N ASN A 522 -17.14 -35.28 -12.52
CA ASN A 522 -18.26 -36.17 -12.21
C ASN A 522 -18.66 -36.08 -10.73
N PRO A 523 -19.84 -36.58 -10.33
CA PRO A 523 -20.27 -36.56 -8.93
C PRO A 523 -19.36 -37.26 -7.92
N THR A 524 -18.49 -38.17 -8.38
CA THR A 524 -17.54 -38.91 -7.54
C THR A 524 -16.13 -38.33 -7.55
N ASP A 525 -15.87 -37.34 -8.40
CA ASP A 525 -14.56 -36.70 -8.45
C ASP A 525 -14.37 -35.84 -7.21
N LYS A 526 -13.11 -35.71 -6.76
CA LYS A 526 -12.77 -34.84 -5.64
C LYS A 526 -12.22 -33.52 -6.20
N PRO A 527 -12.75 -32.35 -5.80
CA PRO A 527 -12.17 -31.07 -6.19
C PRO A 527 -10.78 -30.90 -5.54
N ILE A 528 -9.85 -30.34 -6.30
CA ILE A 528 -8.45 -30.03 -5.90
C ILE A 528 -8.07 -28.66 -6.47
N PRO A 529 -8.79 -27.58 -6.12
CA PRO A 529 -8.49 -26.23 -6.60
C PRO A 529 -7.05 -25.82 -6.23
N ALA A 530 -6.30 -25.30 -7.18
CA ALA A 530 -4.95 -24.75 -7.02
C ALA A 530 -4.55 -24.02 -8.32
N ASP A 531 -3.53 -23.16 -8.31
CA ASP A 531 -3.01 -22.52 -9.53
C ASP A 531 -2.02 -23.43 -10.26
N PHE A 532 -2.44 -24.21 -11.26
CA PHE A 532 -1.56 -25.12 -12.01
C PHE A 532 -0.88 -24.45 -13.21
N ASP A 533 -1.30 -23.25 -13.62
CA ASP A 533 -0.77 -22.57 -14.80
C ASP A 533 0.07 -21.32 -14.51
N GLY A 534 0.14 -20.92 -13.25
CA GLY A 534 0.97 -19.86 -12.70
C GLY A 534 0.44 -18.46 -12.98
N ASP A 535 -0.87 -18.33 -13.25
CA ASP A 535 -1.52 -17.03 -13.50
C ASP A 535 -2.03 -16.34 -12.23
N ARG A 536 -1.79 -16.96 -11.06
CA ARG A 536 -2.21 -16.55 -9.72
C ARG A 536 -3.69 -16.64 -9.46
N LYS A 537 -4.46 -17.24 -10.37
CA LYS A 537 -5.85 -17.60 -10.13
C LYS A 537 -5.92 -19.07 -9.80
N THR A 538 -6.83 -19.40 -8.91
CA THR A 538 -7.14 -20.77 -8.57
C THR A 538 -7.81 -21.44 -9.77
N ASP A 539 -7.19 -22.50 -10.28
CA ASP A 539 -7.78 -23.30 -11.35
C ASP A 539 -8.92 -24.19 -10.85
N ILE A 540 -9.83 -24.50 -11.76
CA ILE A 540 -10.82 -25.54 -11.56
C ILE A 540 -10.17 -26.89 -11.85
N ALA A 541 -9.98 -27.70 -10.82
CA ALA A 541 -9.33 -29.00 -10.96
C ALA A 541 -9.98 -30.10 -10.12
N ALA A 542 -9.99 -31.32 -10.64
CA ALA A 542 -10.58 -32.48 -9.98
C ALA A 542 -9.74 -33.74 -10.18
N VAL A 543 -9.76 -34.63 -9.19
CA VAL A 543 -9.10 -35.94 -9.25
C VAL A 543 -10.11 -37.08 -9.19
N ARG A 544 -9.90 -38.06 -10.07
CA ARG A 544 -10.71 -39.28 -10.17
C ARG A 544 -9.85 -40.50 -9.89
N ALA A 545 -10.12 -41.16 -8.78
CA ALA A 545 -9.58 -42.49 -8.51
C ALA A 545 -10.32 -43.54 -9.34
N ASP A 546 -9.58 -44.30 -10.13
CA ASP A 546 -10.09 -45.46 -10.88
C ASP A 546 -9.59 -46.73 -10.21
N SER A 547 -10.42 -47.30 -9.34
CA SER A 547 -10.11 -48.54 -8.62
C SER A 547 -9.94 -49.75 -9.55
N SER A 548 -10.51 -49.71 -10.78
CA SER A 548 -10.41 -50.81 -11.73
C SER A 548 -9.07 -50.84 -12.44
N ALA A 549 -8.56 -49.66 -12.81
CA ALA A 549 -7.22 -49.48 -13.37
C ALA A 549 -6.13 -49.29 -12.29
N ASN A 550 -6.52 -49.20 -11.01
CA ASN A 550 -5.68 -48.88 -9.87
C ASN A 550 -4.82 -47.62 -10.09
N GLN A 551 -5.42 -46.56 -10.61
CA GLN A 551 -4.72 -45.29 -10.90
C GLN A 551 -5.56 -44.09 -10.47
N SER A 552 -4.92 -42.93 -10.32
CA SER A 552 -5.61 -41.65 -10.17
C SER A 552 -5.40 -40.78 -11.41
N ASN A 553 -6.45 -40.08 -11.83
CA ASN A 553 -6.42 -39.16 -12.97
C ASN A 553 -6.74 -37.75 -12.48
N PHE A 554 -5.81 -36.82 -12.70
CA PHE A 554 -5.91 -35.40 -12.39
C PHE A 554 -6.39 -34.67 -13.64
N PHE A 555 -7.39 -33.80 -13.46
CA PHE A 555 -7.99 -32.99 -14.51
C PHE A 555 -7.94 -31.53 -14.10
N VAL A 556 -7.47 -30.66 -14.97
CA VAL A 556 -7.35 -29.23 -14.74
C VAL A 556 -8.03 -28.48 -15.89
N LEU A 557 -8.80 -27.46 -15.55
CA LEU A 557 -9.31 -26.44 -16.44
C LEU A 557 -8.66 -25.12 -16.07
N ARG A 558 -7.74 -24.67 -16.92
CA ARG A 558 -6.93 -23.48 -16.70
C ARG A 558 -7.75 -22.20 -16.65
N SER A 559 -7.50 -21.36 -15.66
CA SER A 559 -8.05 -20.02 -15.46
C SER A 559 -7.67 -19.07 -16.60
N SER A 560 -6.41 -19.11 -17.03
CA SER A 560 -5.83 -18.15 -17.98
C SER A 560 -6.40 -18.26 -19.40
N ASP A 561 -6.65 -19.48 -19.89
CA ASP A 561 -7.03 -19.74 -21.28
C ASP A 561 -8.20 -20.74 -21.45
N GLY A 562 -8.74 -21.28 -20.36
CA GLY A 562 -9.83 -22.25 -20.37
C GLY A 562 -9.45 -23.60 -20.98
N ARG A 563 -8.16 -23.91 -21.17
CA ARG A 563 -7.75 -25.20 -21.75
C ARG A 563 -7.77 -26.31 -20.70
N PHE A 564 -8.18 -27.48 -21.19
CA PHE A 564 -8.16 -28.71 -20.44
C PHE A 564 -6.76 -29.34 -20.45
N ALA A 565 -6.30 -29.77 -19.27
CA ALA A 565 -5.14 -30.63 -19.09
C ALA A 565 -5.51 -31.86 -18.26
N GLY A 566 -4.94 -33.02 -18.59
CA GLY A 566 -5.19 -34.28 -17.88
C GLY A 566 -3.91 -35.08 -17.70
N THR A 567 -3.68 -35.56 -16.47
CA THR A 567 -2.48 -36.31 -16.09
C THR A 567 -2.87 -37.52 -15.25
N THR A 568 -2.43 -38.72 -15.64
CA THR A 568 -2.54 -39.92 -14.79
C THR A 568 -1.33 -40.00 -13.87
N TRP A 569 -1.55 -40.02 -12.56
CA TRP A 569 -0.49 -40.04 -11.58
C TRP A 569 -0.92 -40.73 -10.28
N GLY A 570 -0.08 -41.60 -9.73
CA GLY A 570 -0.37 -42.35 -8.51
C GLY A 570 -1.39 -43.49 -8.67
N PHE A 571 -1.67 -44.16 -7.56
CA PHE A 571 -2.67 -45.23 -7.46
C PHE A 571 -4.03 -44.70 -6.99
N ALA A 572 -5.07 -45.49 -7.21
CA ALA A 572 -6.44 -45.16 -6.78
C ALA A 572 -6.58 -45.02 -5.26
N SER A 573 -5.69 -45.65 -4.48
CA SER A 573 -5.63 -45.57 -3.03
C SER A 573 -4.77 -44.42 -2.50
N ASP A 574 -4.00 -43.74 -3.35
CA ASP A 574 -3.13 -42.67 -2.92
C ASP A 574 -3.97 -41.41 -2.62
N ILE A 575 -3.54 -40.59 -1.66
CA ILE A 575 -4.20 -39.35 -1.26
C ILE A 575 -3.62 -38.19 -2.08
N PRO A 576 -4.44 -37.41 -2.80
CA PRO A 576 -3.99 -36.20 -3.50
C PRO A 576 -3.39 -35.19 -2.51
N ALA A 577 -2.24 -34.63 -2.86
CA ALA A 577 -1.55 -33.63 -2.06
C ALA A 577 -0.93 -32.58 -2.99
N VAL A 578 -1.78 -31.92 -3.78
CA VAL A 578 -1.37 -30.89 -4.74
C VAL A 578 -0.89 -29.65 -3.98
N ALA A 579 0.28 -29.14 -4.36
CA ALA A 579 0.89 -27.92 -3.82
C ALA A 579 2.13 -27.56 -4.68
N ASP A 580 2.74 -26.40 -4.49
CA ASP A 580 3.93 -25.96 -5.24
C ASP A 580 5.24 -26.38 -4.53
N TYR A 581 5.75 -27.58 -4.81
CA TYR A 581 6.93 -28.13 -4.14
C TYR A 581 8.26 -27.74 -4.80
N ASP A 582 8.25 -27.08 -5.96
CA ASP A 582 9.46 -26.57 -6.60
C ASP A 582 9.61 -25.05 -6.62
N GLY A 583 8.58 -24.32 -6.19
CA GLY A 583 8.58 -22.87 -6.00
C GLY A 583 8.50 -22.09 -7.30
N ASP A 584 7.98 -22.69 -8.37
CA ASP A 584 7.85 -22.05 -9.67
C ASP A 584 6.57 -21.21 -9.81
N GLY A 585 5.74 -21.17 -8.75
CA GLY A 585 4.45 -20.50 -8.72
C GLY A 585 3.32 -21.33 -9.29
N ARG A 586 3.54 -22.63 -9.58
CA ARG A 586 2.52 -23.55 -10.07
C ARG A 586 2.34 -24.71 -9.10
N ALA A 587 1.10 -25.13 -8.95
CA ALA A 587 0.76 -26.31 -8.22
C ALA A 587 1.25 -27.58 -8.94
N ASP A 588 2.00 -28.39 -8.22
CA ASP A 588 2.51 -29.68 -8.69
C ASP A 588 1.49 -30.79 -8.48
N VAL A 589 1.51 -31.77 -9.38
CA VAL A 589 0.72 -33.01 -9.21
C VAL A 589 1.45 -33.91 -8.23
N ALA A 590 0.86 -34.14 -7.06
CA ALA A 590 1.47 -34.93 -6.01
C ALA A 590 0.47 -35.84 -5.30
N VAL A 591 0.97 -36.98 -4.82
CA VAL A 591 0.21 -37.94 -4.02
C VAL A 591 1.01 -38.47 -2.84
N PHE A 592 0.33 -38.74 -1.73
CA PHE A 592 0.84 -39.48 -0.59
C PHE A 592 0.27 -40.90 -0.59
N ARG A 593 1.13 -41.91 -0.43
CA ARG A 593 0.75 -43.31 -0.35
C ARG A 593 0.64 -43.76 1.11
N PRO A 594 -0.58 -43.97 1.64
CA PRO A 594 -0.75 -44.28 3.06
C PRO A 594 -0.19 -45.65 3.47
N SER A 595 -0.10 -46.60 2.53
CA SER A 595 0.35 -47.97 2.81
C SER A 595 1.83 -48.06 3.19
N ASN A 596 2.65 -47.06 2.83
CA ASN A 596 4.07 -47.05 3.10
C ASN A 596 4.65 -45.68 3.49
N GLY A 597 3.83 -44.64 3.58
CA GLY A 597 4.28 -43.30 3.98
C GLY A 597 5.14 -42.59 2.94
N THR A 598 5.00 -42.91 1.66
CA THR A 598 5.81 -42.31 0.58
C THR A 598 5.02 -41.26 -0.20
N TRP A 599 5.64 -40.11 -0.44
CA TRP A 599 5.19 -39.07 -1.35
C TRP A 599 5.75 -39.28 -2.75
N TYR A 600 4.93 -39.04 -3.77
CA TYR A 600 5.33 -39.07 -5.18
C TYR A 600 4.95 -37.74 -5.81
N LEU A 601 5.95 -36.91 -6.09
CA LEU A 601 5.79 -35.54 -6.54
C LEU A 601 6.18 -35.46 -8.02
N LEU A 602 5.27 -35.01 -8.87
CA LEU A 602 5.56 -34.65 -10.26
C LEU A 602 5.63 -33.13 -10.34
N ARG A 603 6.84 -32.60 -10.10
CA ARG A 603 7.06 -31.16 -9.99
C ARG A 603 7.19 -30.51 -11.37
N THR A 604 6.63 -29.32 -11.51
CA THR A 604 6.30 -28.73 -12.80
C THR A 604 7.56 -28.33 -13.58
N THR A 605 8.60 -27.83 -12.89
CA THR A 605 9.89 -27.48 -13.48
C THR A 605 11.03 -28.41 -13.08
N LEU A 606 10.96 -29.02 -11.89
CA LEU A 606 12.03 -29.91 -11.39
C LEU A 606 11.75 -31.41 -11.59
N GLY A 607 10.64 -31.76 -12.24
CA GLY A 607 10.28 -33.13 -12.60
C GLY A 607 9.99 -34.04 -11.39
N PHE A 608 10.00 -35.35 -11.65
CA PHE A 608 9.63 -36.37 -10.68
C PHE A 608 10.62 -36.52 -9.53
N THR A 609 10.10 -36.63 -8.31
CA THR A 609 10.83 -37.15 -7.14
C THR A 609 9.91 -37.96 -6.23
N SER A 610 10.49 -38.79 -5.36
CA SER A 610 9.76 -39.48 -4.31
C SER A 610 10.44 -39.28 -2.97
N VAL A 611 9.65 -39.05 -1.93
CA VAL A 611 10.13 -38.78 -0.58
C VAL A 611 9.47 -39.76 0.38
N SER A 612 10.26 -40.50 1.16
CA SER A 612 9.72 -41.35 2.22
C SER A 612 9.56 -40.55 3.50
N PHE A 613 8.35 -40.02 3.73
CA PHE A 613 8.07 -39.12 4.86
C PHE A 613 6.64 -39.32 5.38
N GLY A 614 6.52 -39.88 6.57
CA GLY A 614 5.26 -40.25 7.20
C GLY A 614 5.11 -41.75 7.39
N GLN A 615 3.94 -42.17 7.87
CA GLN A 615 3.59 -43.56 8.11
C GLN A 615 2.08 -43.83 7.91
N SER A 616 1.67 -45.09 8.03
CA SER A 616 0.25 -45.46 7.95
C SER A 616 -0.57 -44.74 9.02
N GLY A 617 -1.66 -44.10 8.60
CA GLY A 617 -2.56 -43.32 9.46
C GLY A 617 -2.22 -41.82 9.52
N ASP A 618 -1.08 -41.41 8.98
CA ASP A 618 -0.76 -40.00 8.81
C ASP A 618 -1.64 -39.37 7.72
N LYS A 619 -2.01 -38.11 7.91
CA LYS A 619 -2.78 -37.30 6.96
C LYS A 619 -1.83 -36.30 6.31
N PRO A 620 -1.64 -36.31 4.98
CA PRO A 620 -0.82 -35.29 4.31
C PRO A 620 -1.50 -33.93 4.44
N ILE A 621 -0.75 -32.92 4.89
CA ILE A 621 -1.28 -31.59 5.22
C ILE A 621 -1.94 -30.90 4.01
N PRO A 622 -1.39 -30.96 2.79
CA PRO A 622 -2.04 -30.41 1.59
C PRO A 622 -3.39 -31.05 1.23
N SER A 623 -3.73 -32.20 1.82
CA SER A 623 -5.05 -32.81 1.64
C SER A 623 -6.13 -32.24 2.56
N ALA A 624 -5.79 -31.29 3.45
CA ALA A 624 -6.71 -30.71 4.43
C ALA A 624 -8.02 -30.19 3.81
N PHE A 625 -7.93 -29.67 2.58
CA PHE A 625 -9.05 -29.04 1.87
C PHE A 625 -9.61 -29.89 0.72
N VAL A 626 -9.10 -31.11 0.53
CA VAL A 626 -9.62 -32.05 -0.47
C VAL A 626 -10.85 -32.77 0.11
N LEU A 627 -12.02 -32.17 -0.06
CA LEU A 627 -13.26 -32.68 0.54
C LEU A 627 -13.87 -33.82 -0.29
N GLY A 628 -13.88 -35.03 0.30
CA GLY A 628 -14.64 -36.17 -0.21
C GLY A 628 -15.96 -36.34 0.56
N ARG A 629 -17.03 -36.77 -0.13
CA ARG A 629 -18.35 -37.08 0.48
C ARG A 629 -18.32 -38.23 1.51
N ALA A 630 -17.17 -38.85 1.74
CA ALA A 630 -16.97 -39.91 2.71
C ALA A 630 -15.51 -39.93 3.21
N LEU A 631 -15.23 -39.21 4.29
CA LEU A 631 -14.10 -39.48 5.18
C LEU A 631 -14.63 -39.73 6.61
N SER A 632 -15.68 -40.55 6.72
CA SER A 632 -16.19 -41.04 8.00
C SER A 632 -15.44 -42.28 8.52
N THR A 633 -14.36 -42.70 7.87
CA THR A 633 -13.54 -43.84 8.29
C THR A 633 -12.10 -43.67 7.85
N PHE A 634 -11.35 -42.83 8.59
CA PHE A 634 -9.91 -43.03 8.84
C PHE A 634 -9.58 -42.48 10.23
#